data_AF-A0A169R6V5-F1
#
_entry.id   AF-A0A169R6V5-F1
#
_cell.length_a   1.000
_cell.length_b   1.000
_cell.length_c   1.000
_cell.angle_alpha   90.00
_cell.angle_beta   90.00
_cell.angle_gamma   90.00
#
_symmetry.space_group_name_H-M   'P 1'
#
loop_
_entity.id
_entity.type
_entity.pdbx_description
1 polymer ?
#
loop_
_entity_poly.entity_id
_entity_poly.type
_entity_poly.pdbx_seq_one_letter_code
_entity_poly.pdbx_strand_id
1 'polypeptide(L)'
;MATTDPTALAAELGRLVDAIAAGADQARTGGDILRLRDGLNRGWDGAKPGAHLSEEVYLALRRRCEAAHAHLTERFVALRDTVPQSEPRLVIDSDAPNHATFFEADAPAADWATDAEAAIGAAEARLGVRLPETLRALYRRRNGGATDFVLATDRPDAPMEFEGDAAVREGEEIWHTVLPGFGLSPLERLETLGAIADGIDFGPELGDEEESWRAALPGIDRMIPISSHGSDLWLCLDYTEASPEPSIVLFDAVSPDGGPGRITFRRPDFARFFAGLRRHGITVEDGIAMRGSRLLGEDA
;
A
#
# COMPACT_ATOMS: atom_id res chain seq x y z
N MET A 1 -22.64 0.24 -19.53
CA MET A 1 -22.53 -0.36 -18.19
C MET A 1 -23.81 -1.14 -17.93
N ALA A 2 -23.72 -2.43 -17.65
CA ALA A 2 -24.90 -3.20 -17.25
C ALA A 2 -25.44 -2.58 -15.95
N THR A 3 -26.73 -2.25 -15.92
CA THR A 3 -27.42 -1.82 -14.70
C THR A 3 -27.44 -2.98 -13.73
N THR A 4 -26.58 -2.96 -12.71
CA THR A 4 -26.62 -3.90 -11.59
C THR A 4 -27.96 -3.77 -10.91
N ASP A 5 -28.79 -4.81 -10.93
CA ASP A 5 -30.05 -4.84 -10.19
C ASP A 5 -29.75 -4.77 -8.68
N PRO A 6 -30.13 -3.67 -7.99
CA PRO A 6 -29.83 -3.50 -6.56
C PRO A 6 -30.41 -4.61 -5.69
N THR A 7 -31.54 -5.20 -6.08
CA THR A 7 -32.18 -6.28 -5.32
C THR A 7 -31.38 -7.57 -5.43
N ALA A 8 -30.95 -7.92 -6.64
CA ALA A 8 -30.11 -9.08 -6.90
C ALA A 8 -28.76 -8.95 -6.17
N LEU A 9 -28.15 -7.76 -6.23
CA LEU A 9 -26.88 -7.47 -5.54
C LEU A 9 -27.01 -7.62 -4.02
N ALA A 10 -28.06 -7.06 -3.42
CA ALA A 10 -28.29 -7.18 -1.98
C ALA A 10 -28.49 -8.64 -1.56
N ALA A 11 -29.22 -9.44 -2.35
CA ALA A 11 -29.43 -10.86 -2.08
C ALA A 11 -28.13 -11.68 -2.24
N GLU A 12 -27.30 -11.34 -3.22
CA GLU A 12 -25.99 -11.96 -3.42
C GLU A 12 -25.04 -11.69 -2.26
N LEU A 13 -24.89 -10.43 -1.85
CA LEU A 13 -24.07 -10.05 -0.70
C LEU A 13 -24.59 -10.66 0.60
N GLY A 14 -25.92 -10.73 0.77
CA GLY A 14 -26.53 -11.42 1.90
C GLY A 14 -26.13 -12.90 1.97
N ARG A 15 -26.20 -13.62 0.83
CA ARG A 15 -25.78 -15.03 0.75
C ARG A 15 -24.29 -15.20 1.01
N LEU A 16 -23.46 -14.29 0.50
CA LEU A 16 -22.02 -14.30 0.75
C LEU A 16 -21.74 -14.21 2.26
N VAL A 17 -22.32 -13.22 2.94
CA VAL A 17 -22.12 -13.04 4.39
C VAL A 17 -22.57 -14.27 5.19
N ASP A 18 -23.74 -14.83 4.85
CA ASP A 18 -24.26 -16.02 5.53
C ASP A 18 -23.38 -17.26 5.29
N ALA A 19 -22.87 -17.45 4.07
CA ALA A 19 -21.96 -18.53 3.74
C ALA A 19 -20.63 -18.40 4.49
N ILE A 20 -20.10 -17.18 4.63
CA ILE A 20 -18.88 -16.92 5.39
C ILE A 20 -19.05 -17.23 6.88
N ALA A 21 -20.17 -16.82 7.48
CA ALA A 21 -20.46 -17.15 8.88
C ALA A 21 -20.56 -18.66 9.10
N ALA A 22 -21.29 -19.37 8.23
CA ALA A 22 -21.38 -20.84 8.29
C ALA A 22 -20.03 -21.53 8.05
N GLY A 23 -19.19 -20.97 7.17
CA GLY A 23 -17.84 -21.44 6.93
C GLY A 23 -16.93 -21.30 8.14
N ALA A 24 -17.06 -20.19 8.90
CA ALA A 24 -16.26 -19.93 10.10
C ALA A 24 -16.50 -20.97 11.21
N ASP A 25 -17.73 -21.49 11.32
CA ASP A 25 -18.07 -22.57 12.26
C ASP A 25 -17.45 -23.92 11.86
N GLN A 26 -17.22 -24.12 10.55
CA GLN A 26 -16.66 -25.36 9.99
C GLN A 26 -15.13 -25.33 9.85
N ALA A 27 -14.53 -24.14 9.96
CA ALA A 27 -13.10 -23.92 9.85
C ALA A 27 -12.30 -24.71 10.90
N ARG A 28 -11.21 -25.33 10.45
CA ARG A 28 -10.35 -26.20 11.28
C ARG A 28 -8.99 -25.60 11.57
N THR A 29 -8.54 -24.65 10.75
CA THR A 29 -7.25 -23.97 10.90
C THR A 29 -7.42 -22.45 10.87
N GLY A 30 -6.42 -21.72 11.37
CA GLY A 30 -6.37 -20.27 11.20
C GLY A 30 -6.37 -19.90 9.72
N GLY A 31 -5.70 -20.72 8.90
CA GLY A 31 -5.73 -20.59 7.45
C GLY A 31 -7.15 -20.62 6.85
N ASP A 32 -7.99 -21.58 7.21
CA ASP A 32 -9.37 -21.64 6.71
C ASP A 32 -10.14 -20.33 6.96
N ILE A 33 -9.94 -19.73 8.14
CA ILE A 33 -10.53 -18.45 8.51
C ILE A 33 -9.97 -17.30 7.66
N LEU A 34 -8.67 -17.28 7.38
CA LEU A 34 -8.04 -16.27 6.53
C LEU A 34 -8.59 -16.32 5.10
N ARG A 35 -8.78 -17.50 4.51
CA ARG A 35 -9.41 -17.63 3.17
C ARG A 35 -10.85 -17.10 3.15
N LEU A 36 -11.64 -17.40 4.18
CA LEU A 36 -13.00 -16.89 4.32
C LEU A 36 -13.03 -15.36 4.43
N ARG A 37 -12.15 -14.79 5.24
CA ARG A 37 -12.02 -13.33 5.42
C ARG A 37 -11.69 -12.63 4.10
N ASP A 38 -10.73 -13.18 3.37
CA ASP A 38 -10.30 -12.64 2.08
C ASP A 38 -11.38 -12.76 1.00
N GLY A 39 -12.09 -13.90 0.96
CA GLY A 39 -13.27 -14.06 0.11
C GLY A 39 -14.37 -13.03 0.41
N LEU A 40 -14.64 -12.76 1.69
CA LEU A 40 -15.60 -11.74 2.12
C LEU A 40 -15.16 -10.35 1.65
N ASN A 41 -13.91 -9.96 1.90
CA ASN A 41 -13.36 -8.66 1.52
C ASN A 41 -13.45 -8.44 0.00
N ARG A 42 -12.96 -9.40 -0.80
CA ARG A 42 -13.00 -9.30 -2.27
C ARG A 42 -14.44 -9.23 -2.79
N GLY A 43 -15.33 -10.05 -2.26
CA GLY A 43 -16.74 -10.04 -2.67
C GLY A 43 -17.43 -8.71 -2.34
N TRP A 44 -17.17 -8.17 -1.14
CA TRP A 44 -17.72 -6.88 -0.70
C TRP A 44 -17.16 -5.70 -1.51
N ASP A 45 -15.84 -5.60 -1.62
CA ASP A 45 -15.16 -4.49 -2.30
C ASP A 45 -15.41 -4.51 -3.82
N GLY A 46 -15.41 -5.71 -4.42
CA GLY A 46 -15.72 -5.89 -5.84
C GLY A 46 -17.14 -5.47 -6.19
N ALA A 47 -18.10 -5.68 -5.28
CA ALA A 47 -19.49 -5.32 -5.44
C ALA A 47 -19.77 -3.82 -5.31
N LYS A 48 -18.88 -3.05 -4.66
CA LYS A 48 -19.03 -1.61 -4.38
C LYS A 48 -20.45 -1.25 -3.92
N PRO A 49 -21.01 -1.89 -2.88
CA PRO A 49 -22.44 -1.82 -2.56
C PRO A 49 -22.94 -0.39 -2.30
N GLY A 50 -22.10 0.50 -1.76
CA GLY A 50 -22.44 1.90 -1.54
C GLY A 50 -22.74 2.70 -2.81
N ALA A 51 -22.30 2.23 -3.98
CA ALA A 51 -22.60 2.86 -5.27
C ALA A 51 -23.95 2.42 -5.87
N HIS A 52 -24.55 1.34 -5.36
CA HIS A 52 -25.66 0.65 -6.02
C HIS A 52 -26.88 0.40 -5.13
N LEU A 53 -26.71 0.35 -3.82
CA LEU A 53 -27.79 0.05 -2.86
C LEU A 53 -28.34 1.33 -2.23
N SER A 54 -29.59 1.26 -1.77
CA SER A 54 -30.13 2.32 -0.92
C SER A 54 -29.38 2.37 0.42
N GLU A 55 -29.34 3.54 1.05
CA GLU A 55 -28.65 3.74 2.32
C GLU A 55 -29.10 2.75 3.41
N GLU A 56 -30.42 2.51 3.53
CA GLU A 56 -30.98 1.57 4.50
C GLU A 56 -30.48 0.13 4.26
N VAL A 57 -30.53 -0.34 3.01
CA VAL A 57 -30.10 -1.71 2.65
C VAL A 57 -28.59 -1.85 2.82
N TYR A 58 -27.83 -0.85 2.41
CA TYR A 58 -26.38 -0.79 2.60
C TYR A 58 -26.01 -0.88 4.09
N LEU A 59 -26.61 -0.07 4.95
CA LEU A 59 -26.33 -0.07 6.39
C LEU A 59 -26.72 -1.40 7.05
N ALA A 60 -27.84 -2.01 6.63
CA ALA A 60 -28.25 -3.32 7.11
C ALA A 60 -27.24 -4.42 6.73
N LEU A 61 -26.78 -4.45 5.47
CA LEU A 61 -25.75 -5.39 5.02
C LEU A 61 -24.40 -5.14 5.67
N ARG A 62 -24.02 -3.87 5.84
CA ARG A 62 -22.76 -3.48 6.49
C ARG A 62 -22.70 -4.01 7.93
N ARG A 63 -23.77 -3.84 8.72
CA ARG A 63 -23.84 -4.41 10.08
C ARG A 63 -23.72 -5.94 10.09
N ARG A 64 -24.31 -6.63 9.11
CA ARG A 64 -24.17 -8.09 8.98
C ARG A 64 -22.74 -8.49 8.62
N CYS A 65 -22.11 -7.73 7.73
CA CYS A 65 -20.70 -7.93 7.35
C CYS A 65 -19.77 -7.72 8.56
N GLU A 66 -19.98 -6.65 9.34
CA GLU A 66 -19.25 -6.36 10.59
C GLU A 66 -19.41 -7.50 11.60
N ALA A 67 -20.62 -8.05 11.77
CA ALA A 67 -20.86 -9.22 12.62
C ALA A 67 -20.13 -10.48 12.12
N ALA A 68 -20.09 -10.72 10.82
CA ALA A 68 -19.34 -11.85 10.24
C ALA A 68 -17.82 -11.67 10.44
N HIS A 69 -17.28 -10.46 10.32
CA HIS A 69 -15.88 -10.16 10.63
C HIS A 69 -15.53 -10.40 12.10
N ALA A 70 -16.42 -10.00 13.02
CA ALA A 70 -16.26 -10.28 14.44
C ALA A 70 -16.22 -11.79 14.70
N HIS A 71 -17.17 -12.55 14.14
CA HIS A 71 -17.23 -14.01 14.25
C HIS A 71 -15.97 -14.70 13.70
N LEU A 72 -15.51 -14.30 12.51
CA LEU A 72 -14.25 -14.78 11.95
C LEU A 72 -13.07 -14.51 12.89
N THR A 73 -13.02 -13.33 13.52
CA THR A 73 -11.94 -12.97 14.45
C THR A 73 -11.96 -13.85 15.70
N GLU A 74 -13.14 -14.04 16.31
CA GLU A 74 -13.30 -14.93 17.47
C GLU A 74 -12.88 -16.37 17.14
N ARG A 75 -13.32 -16.88 15.97
CA ARG A 75 -12.94 -18.22 15.50
C ARG A 75 -11.44 -18.34 15.22
N PHE A 76 -10.82 -17.32 14.61
CA PHE A 76 -9.38 -17.30 14.38
C PHE A 76 -8.60 -17.41 15.68
N VAL A 77 -8.93 -16.58 16.68
CA VAL A 77 -8.27 -16.60 18.00
C VAL A 77 -8.45 -17.96 18.67
N ALA A 78 -9.68 -18.50 18.68
CA ALA A 78 -9.96 -19.80 19.27
C ALA A 78 -9.17 -20.94 18.63
N LEU A 79 -8.98 -20.91 17.30
CA LEU A 79 -8.19 -21.92 16.60
C LEU A 79 -6.68 -21.74 16.84
N ARG A 80 -6.21 -20.49 16.82
CA ARG A 80 -4.81 -20.15 17.08
C ARG A 80 -4.33 -20.66 18.44
N ASP A 81 -5.16 -20.53 19.46
CA ASP A 81 -4.83 -20.96 20.83
C ASP A 81 -4.79 -22.51 20.99
N THR A 82 -5.29 -23.26 20.00
CA THR A 82 -5.33 -24.73 20.02
C THR A 82 -4.22 -25.42 19.21
N VAL A 83 -3.52 -24.68 18.35
CA VAL A 83 -2.46 -25.21 17.47
C VAL A 83 -1.12 -24.61 17.88
N PRO A 84 -0.07 -25.43 18.10
CA PRO A 84 1.28 -24.91 18.31
C PRO A 84 1.66 -23.95 17.18
N GLN A 85 1.91 -22.70 17.54
CA GLN A 85 2.30 -21.69 16.56
C GLN A 85 3.68 -22.05 16.01
N SER A 86 3.82 -21.96 14.68
CA SER A 86 5.14 -21.99 14.09
C SER A 86 5.94 -20.79 14.61
N GLU A 87 7.26 -20.96 14.73
CA GLU A 87 8.12 -19.83 15.05
C GLU A 87 7.90 -18.73 14.00
N PRO A 88 7.76 -17.45 14.40
CA PRO A 88 7.50 -16.37 13.46
C PRO A 88 8.71 -16.20 12.54
N ARG A 89 8.42 -15.94 11.26
CA ARG A 89 9.45 -15.83 10.22
C ARG A 89 9.17 -14.62 9.34
N LEU A 90 10.21 -13.83 9.12
CA LEU A 90 10.21 -12.78 8.10
C LEU A 90 11.16 -13.23 7.00
N VAL A 91 10.63 -13.37 5.79
CA VAL A 91 11.40 -13.67 4.58
C VAL A 91 11.32 -12.46 3.67
N ILE A 92 12.45 -12.09 3.07
CA ILE A 92 12.57 -11.05 2.06
C ILE A 92 12.90 -11.74 0.74
N ASP A 93 12.11 -11.47 -0.29
CA ASP A 93 12.40 -11.94 -1.63
C ASP A 93 13.69 -11.27 -2.11
N SER A 94 14.70 -12.05 -2.53
CA SER A 94 15.99 -11.51 -2.95
C SER A 94 15.91 -10.75 -4.29
N ASP A 95 14.88 -11.03 -5.09
CA ASP A 95 14.73 -10.45 -6.42
C ASP A 95 14.35 -8.97 -6.32
N ALA A 96 15.07 -8.13 -7.08
CA ALA A 96 14.70 -6.74 -7.29
C ALA A 96 13.55 -6.62 -8.30
N PRO A 97 12.74 -5.55 -8.26
CA PRO A 97 11.73 -5.34 -9.27
C PRO A 97 12.38 -5.07 -10.63
N ASN A 98 11.65 -5.41 -11.68
CA ASN A 98 11.88 -4.87 -13.02
C ASN A 98 10.57 -4.26 -13.54
N HIS A 99 10.61 -3.60 -14.69
CA HIS A 99 9.45 -2.90 -15.24
C HIS A 99 8.24 -3.82 -15.53
N ALA A 100 8.44 -5.14 -15.65
CA ALA A 100 7.37 -6.12 -15.85
C ALA A 100 6.83 -6.71 -14.54
N THR A 101 7.61 -6.70 -13.46
CA THR A 101 7.24 -7.30 -12.17
C THR A 101 6.87 -6.29 -11.10
N PHE A 102 7.20 -5.02 -11.28
CA PHE A 102 6.97 -3.98 -10.27
C PHE A 102 5.49 -3.84 -9.90
N PHE A 103 4.60 -3.71 -10.88
CA PHE A 103 3.17 -3.63 -10.58
C PHE A 103 2.58 -5.00 -10.32
N GLU A 104 1.63 -5.06 -9.41
CA GLU A 104 0.82 -6.25 -9.22
C GLU A 104 0.04 -6.59 -10.50
N ALA A 105 -0.16 -7.88 -10.73
CA ALA A 105 -0.74 -8.44 -11.94
C ALA A 105 -2.26 -8.14 -12.04
N ASP A 106 -2.60 -6.90 -12.35
CA ASP A 106 -3.87 -6.56 -12.97
C ASP A 106 -3.66 -6.33 -14.46
N ALA A 107 -4.68 -6.63 -15.27
CA ALA A 107 -4.64 -6.27 -16.68
C ALA A 107 -4.48 -4.74 -16.82
N PRO A 108 -3.44 -4.24 -17.52
CA PRO A 108 -3.37 -2.82 -17.83
C PRO A 108 -4.62 -2.43 -18.62
N ALA A 109 -5.16 -1.23 -18.37
CA ALA A 109 -6.23 -0.69 -19.20
C ALA A 109 -5.79 -0.75 -20.67
N ALA A 110 -6.62 -1.35 -21.53
CA ALA A 110 -6.27 -1.77 -22.90
C ALA A 110 -5.68 -0.65 -23.77
N ASP A 111 -5.92 0.62 -23.41
CA ASP A 111 -5.54 1.79 -24.20
C ASP A 111 -4.39 2.63 -23.59
N TRP A 112 -3.91 2.30 -22.38
CA TRP A 112 -2.97 3.17 -21.65
C TRP A 112 -1.65 3.39 -22.39
N ALA A 113 -1.11 2.36 -23.04
CA ALA A 113 0.19 2.44 -23.70
C ALA A 113 0.25 3.53 -24.80
N THR A 114 -0.89 3.84 -25.43
CA THR A 114 -0.99 4.86 -26.48
C THR A 114 -0.98 6.28 -25.90
N ASP A 115 -1.57 6.46 -24.72
CA ASP A 115 -1.75 7.77 -24.08
C ASP A 115 -0.62 8.13 -23.11
N ALA A 116 0.20 7.15 -22.71
CA ALA A 116 1.16 7.30 -21.63
C ALA A 116 2.15 8.45 -21.85
N GLU A 117 2.74 8.60 -23.04
CA GLU A 117 3.72 9.68 -23.30
C GLU A 117 3.08 11.07 -23.22
N ALA A 118 1.84 11.22 -23.70
CA ALA A 118 1.12 12.48 -23.61
C ALA A 118 0.79 12.82 -22.15
N ALA A 119 0.34 11.83 -21.38
CA ALA A 119 0.07 12.01 -19.95
C ALA A 119 1.34 12.33 -19.14
N ILE A 120 2.44 11.63 -19.40
CA ILE A 120 3.74 11.91 -18.77
C ILE A 120 4.20 13.33 -19.10
N GLY A 121 4.15 13.72 -20.38
CA GLY A 121 4.53 15.06 -20.81
C GLY A 121 3.64 16.16 -20.20
N ALA A 122 2.34 15.91 -20.05
CA ALA A 122 1.42 16.83 -19.39
C ALA A 122 1.73 16.99 -17.90
N ALA A 123 2.04 15.89 -17.20
CA ALA A 123 2.45 15.94 -15.80
C ALA A 123 3.79 16.68 -15.61
N GLU A 124 4.80 16.38 -16.43
CA GLU A 124 6.09 17.07 -16.44
C GLU A 124 5.94 18.58 -16.68
N ALA A 125 5.13 18.97 -17.66
CA ALA A 125 4.84 20.37 -17.96
C ALA A 125 4.12 21.07 -16.80
N ARG A 126 3.14 20.41 -16.19
CA ARG A 126 2.37 20.93 -15.05
C ARG A 126 3.23 21.10 -13.79
N LEU A 127 4.15 20.17 -13.56
CA LEU A 127 5.05 20.17 -12.39
C LEU A 127 6.32 21.00 -12.64
N GLY A 128 6.62 21.37 -13.89
CA GLY A 128 7.83 22.11 -14.25
C GLY A 128 9.12 21.30 -14.10
N VAL A 129 9.05 19.96 -14.17
CA VAL A 129 10.19 19.06 -13.99
C VAL A 129 10.24 17.98 -15.08
N ARG A 130 11.36 17.26 -15.15
CA ARG A 130 11.46 16.00 -15.89
C ARG A 130 11.46 14.84 -14.91
N LEU A 131 10.59 13.85 -15.13
CA LEU A 131 10.55 12.64 -14.32
C LEU A 131 11.77 11.75 -14.65
N PRO A 132 12.35 11.03 -13.67
CA PRO A 132 13.42 10.07 -13.91
C PRO A 132 13.04 9.02 -14.96
N GLU A 133 13.96 8.62 -15.83
CA GLU A 133 13.64 7.73 -16.96
C GLU A 133 13.10 6.35 -16.51
N THR A 134 13.64 5.79 -15.43
CA THR A 134 13.11 4.55 -14.82
C THR A 134 11.66 4.73 -14.34
N LEU A 135 11.32 5.87 -13.74
CA LEU A 135 9.95 6.18 -13.33
C LEU A 135 9.03 6.39 -14.55
N ARG A 136 9.51 7.09 -15.59
CA ARG A 136 8.80 7.21 -16.87
C ARG A 136 8.51 5.84 -17.47
N ALA A 137 9.48 4.91 -17.44
CA ALA A 137 9.30 3.56 -17.95
C ALA A 137 8.24 2.77 -17.17
N LEU A 138 8.10 2.98 -15.85
CA LEU A 138 6.98 2.44 -15.07
C LEU A 138 5.65 3.09 -15.50
N TYR A 139 5.61 4.42 -15.63
CA TYR A 139 4.39 5.10 -16.08
C TYR A 139 3.97 4.76 -17.50
N ARG A 140 4.89 4.40 -18.41
CA ARG A 140 4.54 3.83 -19.73
C ARG A 140 3.77 2.51 -19.63
N ARG A 141 4.03 1.73 -18.58
CA ARG A 141 3.35 0.46 -18.33
C ARG A 141 2.00 0.66 -17.67
N ARG A 142 1.91 1.55 -16.68
CA ARG A 142 0.70 1.78 -15.89
C ARG A 142 0.67 3.19 -15.28
N ASN A 143 -0.48 3.86 -15.32
CA ASN A 143 -0.66 5.15 -14.67
C ASN A 143 -0.83 5.00 -13.15
N GLY A 144 0.27 4.89 -12.42
CA GLY A 144 0.24 4.52 -11.00
C GLY A 144 -0.19 3.06 -10.80
N GLY A 145 -0.50 2.69 -9.55
CA GLY A 145 -0.98 1.36 -9.20
C GLY A 145 -0.17 0.69 -8.10
N ALA A 146 -0.71 -0.42 -7.61
CA ALA A 146 -0.18 -1.15 -6.47
C ALA A 146 1.08 -1.96 -6.82
N THR A 147 1.95 -2.14 -5.83
CA THR A 147 3.15 -2.97 -5.85
C THR A 147 3.37 -3.61 -4.49
N ASP A 148 3.94 -4.81 -4.47
CA ASP A 148 4.44 -5.45 -3.26
C ASP A 148 5.92 -5.14 -2.99
N PHE A 149 6.62 -4.49 -3.93
CA PHE A 149 8.00 -4.03 -3.78
C PHE A 149 8.09 -2.75 -2.96
N VAL A 150 7.90 -2.88 -1.65
CA VAL A 150 7.79 -1.74 -0.74
C VAL A 150 8.94 -1.63 0.25
N LEU A 151 9.84 -2.60 0.29
CA LEU A 151 10.91 -2.68 1.28
C LEU A 151 12.24 -2.17 0.71
N ALA A 152 13.02 -1.46 1.52
CA ALA A 152 14.41 -1.15 1.21
C ALA A 152 15.25 -1.09 2.48
N THR A 153 16.56 -1.21 2.31
CA THR A 153 17.52 -1.14 3.41
C THR A 153 18.76 -0.37 3.01
N ASP A 154 19.37 0.32 3.98
CA ASP A 154 20.68 0.97 3.84
C ASP A 154 21.85 -0.01 4.12
N ARG A 155 21.55 -1.23 4.59
CA ARG A 155 22.57 -2.24 4.91
C ARG A 155 22.80 -3.13 3.67
N PRO A 156 23.99 -3.05 3.02
CA PRO A 156 24.24 -3.81 1.79
C PRO A 156 24.19 -5.34 2.00
N ASP A 157 24.54 -5.80 3.19
CA ASP A 157 24.57 -7.22 3.57
C ASP A 157 23.42 -7.59 4.54
N ALA A 158 22.28 -6.90 4.44
CA ALA A 158 21.10 -7.20 5.25
C ALA A 158 20.68 -8.68 5.09
N PRO A 159 20.40 -9.41 6.19
CA PRO A 159 19.83 -10.74 6.11
C PRO A 159 18.49 -10.72 5.36
N MET A 160 18.21 -11.79 4.63
CA MET A 160 16.95 -11.98 3.88
C MET A 160 15.95 -12.85 4.65
N GLU A 161 16.38 -13.48 5.74
CA GLU A 161 15.57 -14.39 6.54
C GLU A 161 15.81 -14.10 8.01
N PHE A 162 14.71 -14.04 8.77
CA PHE A 162 14.71 -13.83 10.21
C PHE A 162 13.74 -14.82 10.84
N GLU A 163 14.17 -15.50 11.90
CA GLU A 163 13.40 -16.54 12.60
C GLU A 163 13.38 -16.25 14.10
N GLY A 164 12.17 -16.30 14.67
CA GLY A 164 11.90 -15.98 16.07
C GLY A 164 11.56 -14.50 16.28
N ASP A 165 10.78 -14.23 17.33
CA ASP A 165 10.21 -12.90 17.61
C ASP A 165 11.28 -11.78 17.64
N ALA A 166 12.45 -12.08 18.19
CA ALA A 166 13.54 -11.12 18.31
C ALA A 166 14.16 -10.76 16.97
N ALA A 167 14.42 -11.76 16.12
CA ALA A 167 15.02 -11.56 14.81
C ALA A 167 14.01 -10.91 13.85
N VAL A 168 12.73 -11.28 13.91
CA VAL A 168 11.68 -10.67 13.08
C VAL A 168 11.59 -9.17 13.34
N ARG A 169 11.55 -8.75 14.60
CA ARG A 169 11.54 -7.31 14.96
C ARG A 169 12.79 -6.58 14.48
N GLU A 170 13.96 -7.20 14.61
CA GLU A 170 15.20 -6.64 14.05
C GLU A 170 15.11 -6.54 12.52
N GLY A 171 14.52 -7.53 11.85
CA GLY A 171 14.30 -7.52 10.41
C GLY A 171 13.40 -6.38 9.96
N GLU A 172 12.33 -6.07 10.69
CA GLU A 172 11.45 -4.91 10.45
C GLU A 172 12.18 -3.57 10.65
N GLU A 173 13.16 -3.52 11.56
CA GLU A 173 14.03 -2.35 11.74
C GLU A 173 15.11 -2.24 10.64
N ILE A 174 15.48 -3.34 9.98
CA ILE A 174 16.48 -3.36 8.90
C ILE A 174 15.84 -3.06 7.54
N TRP A 175 14.67 -3.64 7.29
CA TRP A 175 13.92 -3.56 6.05
C TRP A 175 12.74 -2.61 6.21
N HIS A 176 12.95 -1.37 5.80
CA HIS A 176 11.96 -0.30 5.96
C HIS A 176 10.94 -0.33 4.83
N THR A 177 9.67 -0.12 5.17
CA THR A 177 8.63 0.21 4.18
C THR A 177 8.86 1.62 3.65
N VAL A 178 9.30 1.72 2.39
CA VAL A 178 9.64 2.98 1.71
C VAL A 178 8.63 3.41 0.65
N LEU A 179 7.64 2.56 0.33
CA LEU A 179 6.48 2.89 -0.52
C LEU A 179 5.20 2.87 0.35
N PRO A 180 4.92 3.95 1.10
CA PRO A 180 3.88 3.95 2.12
C PRO A 180 2.47 3.73 1.55
N GLY A 181 2.20 4.18 0.32
CA GLY A 181 0.92 3.94 -0.37
C GLY A 181 0.79 2.55 -1.01
N PHE A 182 1.75 1.65 -0.78
CA PHE A 182 1.84 0.32 -1.43
C PHE A 182 1.75 0.39 -2.96
N GLY A 183 2.28 1.46 -3.54
CA GLY A 183 2.11 1.76 -4.96
C GLY A 183 2.52 3.16 -5.35
N LEU A 184 2.47 3.42 -6.65
CA LEU A 184 2.71 4.74 -7.23
C LEU A 184 1.40 5.51 -7.40
N SER A 185 1.43 6.80 -7.08
CA SER A 185 0.36 7.74 -7.40
C SER A 185 0.19 7.88 -8.92
N PRO A 186 -1.03 8.02 -9.44
CA PRO A 186 -1.25 8.30 -10.85
C PRO A 186 -0.80 9.73 -11.21
N LEU A 187 -0.42 9.96 -12.47
CA LEU A 187 0.21 11.18 -12.97
C LEU A 187 -0.63 12.44 -12.73
N GLU A 188 -1.95 12.35 -12.82
CA GLU A 188 -2.88 13.45 -12.57
C GLU A 188 -2.95 13.87 -11.10
N ARG A 189 -2.53 12.99 -10.17
CA ARG A 189 -2.50 13.27 -8.73
C ARG A 189 -1.14 13.75 -8.22
N LEU A 190 -0.11 13.72 -9.07
CA LEU A 190 1.19 14.26 -8.69
C LEU A 190 1.08 15.78 -8.56
N GLU A 191 1.53 16.35 -7.46
CA GLU A 191 1.64 17.80 -7.23
C GLU A 191 2.87 18.06 -6.36
N THR A 192 3.16 19.30 -5.98
CA THR A 192 4.29 19.56 -5.07
C THR A 192 3.87 19.29 -3.63
N LEU A 193 4.79 18.81 -2.81
CA LEU A 193 4.53 18.62 -1.37
C LEU A 193 4.18 19.96 -0.70
N GLY A 194 4.71 21.07 -1.22
CA GLY A 194 4.34 22.42 -0.75
C GLY A 194 2.87 22.77 -1.02
N ALA A 195 2.35 22.45 -2.21
CA ALA A 195 0.93 22.65 -2.52
C ALA A 195 0.02 21.80 -1.63
N ILE A 196 0.44 20.57 -1.33
CA ILE A 196 -0.26 19.70 -0.36
C ILE A 196 -0.23 20.32 1.03
N ALA A 197 0.95 20.78 1.48
CA ALA A 197 1.12 21.40 2.79
C ALA A 197 0.23 22.64 2.98
N ASP A 198 0.06 23.45 1.94
CA ASP A 198 -0.81 24.64 1.98
C ASP A 198 -2.30 24.28 2.17
N GLY A 199 -2.69 23.04 1.86
CA GLY A 199 -4.04 22.53 2.03
C GLY A 199 -4.32 21.88 3.40
N ILE A 200 -3.30 21.73 4.26
CA ILE A 200 -3.43 21.07 5.56
C ILE A 200 -3.66 22.11 6.66
N ASP A 201 -4.73 21.92 7.43
CA ASP A 201 -4.96 22.65 8.68
C ASP A 201 -4.29 21.88 9.84
N PHE A 202 -3.18 22.40 10.34
CA PHE A 202 -2.44 21.83 11.48
C PHE A 202 -3.11 22.12 12.83
N GLY A 203 -4.21 22.86 12.86
CA GLY A 203 -4.94 23.20 14.06
C GLY A 203 -4.27 24.29 14.90
N PRO A 204 -5.00 24.85 15.88
CA PRO A 204 -4.56 26.02 16.64
C PRO A 204 -3.50 25.71 17.71
N GLU A 205 -3.30 24.43 18.07
CA GLU A 205 -2.32 24.01 19.09
C GLU A 205 -0.90 23.85 18.53
N LEU A 206 -0.76 23.59 17.23
CA LEU A 206 0.50 23.59 16.46
C LEU A 206 0.71 24.94 15.74
N GLY A 207 0.07 25.99 16.26
CA GLY A 207 -0.25 27.25 15.59
C GLY A 207 0.90 28.23 15.31
N ASP A 208 2.16 27.78 15.36
CA ASP A 208 3.30 28.59 14.94
C ASP A 208 3.83 28.12 13.57
N GLU A 209 4.17 29.07 12.69
CA GLU A 209 4.77 28.79 11.37
C GLU A 209 6.03 27.90 11.46
N GLU A 210 6.69 27.89 12.62
CA GLU A 210 7.88 27.08 12.95
C GLU A 210 7.60 25.56 13.00
N GLU A 211 6.36 25.14 13.23
CA GLU A 211 5.95 23.72 13.25
C GLU A 211 5.31 23.26 11.94
N SER A 212 5.19 24.16 10.96
CA SER A 212 4.67 23.83 9.61
C SER A 212 5.66 22.93 8.84
N TRP A 213 5.13 22.12 7.91
CA TRP A 213 6.00 21.35 7.00
C TRP A 213 6.94 22.23 6.18
N ARG A 214 6.55 23.48 5.91
CA ARG A 214 7.39 24.45 5.19
C ARG A 214 8.63 24.83 6.01
N ALA A 215 8.53 24.93 7.33
CA ALA A 215 9.68 25.11 8.21
C ALA A 215 10.54 23.84 8.28
N ALA A 216 9.92 22.67 8.33
CA ALA A 216 10.58 21.36 8.37
C ALA A 216 11.40 21.05 7.10
N LEU A 217 10.89 21.46 5.93
CA LEU A 217 11.42 21.11 4.62
C LEU A 217 11.70 22.36 3.78
N PRO A 218 12.88 22.99 3.94
CA PRO A 218 13.32 24.03 3.00
C PRO A 218 13.32 23.49 1.56
N GLY A 219 12.54 24.13 0.69
CA GLY A 219 12.40 23.70 -0.71
C GLY A 219 11.31 22.67 -0.98
N ILE A 220 10.36 22.49 -0.06
CA ILE A 220 9.17 21.62 -0.20
C ILE A 220 8.39 21.80 -1.52
N ASP A 221 8.42 23.00 -2.11
CA ASP A 221 7.81 23.29 -3.42
C ASP A 221 8.54 22.61 -4.60
N ARG A 222 9.71 22.02 -4.36
CA ARG A 222 10.49 21.23 -5.33
C ARG A 222 10.48 19.73 -5.00
N MET A 223 9.66 19.31 -4.05
CA MET A 223 9.46 17.91 -3.70
C MET A 223 8.14 17.42 -4.29
N ILE A 224 8.15 16.26 -4.97
CA ILE A 224 6.97 15.71 -5.65
C ILE A 224 6.69 14.32 -5.07
N PRO A 225 5.66 14.15 -4.23
CA PRO A 225 5.30 12.84 -3.71
C PRO A 225 4.79 11.92 -4.81
N ILE A 226 5.38 10.73 -4.87
CA ILE A 226 5.05 9.66 -5.81
C ILE A 226 4.38 8.45 -5.12
N SER A 227 4.39 8.41 -3.78
CA SER A 227 3.63 7.47 -2.96
C SER A 227 3.35 8.10 -1.59
N SER A 228 2.17 7.87 -1.02
CA SER A 228 1.83 8.39 0.31
C SER A 228 0.87 7.48 1.07
N HIS A 229 0.93 7.54 2.40
CA HIS A 229 -0.03 6.92 3.29
C HIS A 229 -0.63 7.96 4.22
N GLY A 230 -1.93 8.24 4.03
CA GLY A 230 -2.63 9.28 4.79
C GLY A 230 -1.93 10.64 4.68
N SER A 231 -1.86 11.34 5.81
CA SER A 231 -1.12 12.59 5.98
C SER A 231 0.32 12.39 6.45
N ASP A 232 0.74 11.15 6.70
CA ASP A 232 1.83 10.89 7.65
C ASP A 232 3.14 10.54 6.96
N LEU A 233 3.11 9.78 5.87
CA LEU A 233 4.31 9.32 5.17
C LEU A 233 4.26 9.66 3.69
N TRP A 234 5.35 10.22 3.17
CA TRP A 234 5.47 10.71 1.79
C TRP A 234 6.80 10.30 1.16
N LEU A 235 6.76 9.45 0.14
CA LEU A 235 7.93 9.17 -0.70
C LEU A 235 7.97 10.20 -1.83
N CYS A 236 9.01 11.03 -1.87
CA CYS A 236 9.13 12.16 -2.77
C CYS A 236 10.33 12.05 -3.71
N LEU A 237 10.14 12.54 -4.94
CA LEU A 237 11.23 13.02 -5.77
C LEU A 237 11.67 14.38 -5.21
N ASP A 238 12.92 14.52 -4.81
CA ASP A 238 13.50 15.74 -4.26
C ASP A 238 14.40 16.40 -5.32
N TYR A 239 13.90 17.49 -5.90
CA TYR A 239 14.61 18.32 -6.88
C TYR A 239 15.33 19.50 -6.23
N THR A 240 15.41 19.63 -4.90
CA THR A 240 15.98 20.82 -4.24
C THR A 240 17.45 21.05 -4.64
N GLU A 241 18.20 19.97 -4.82
CA GLU A 241 19.59 20.01 -5.30
C GLU A 241 19.65 20.20 -6.82
N ALA A 242 20.67 20.94 -7.29
CA ALA A 242 20.94 21.13 -8.72
C ALA A 242 21.66 19.89 -9.31
N SER A 243 20.96 18.76 -9.32
CA SER A 243 21.41 17.48 -9.86
C SER A 243 20.69 17.17 -11.19
N PRO A 244 21.32 16.44 -12.14
CA PRO A 244 20.65 15.99 -13.35
C PRO A 244 19.47 15.05 -13.08
N GLU A 245 19.47 14.34 -11.95
CA GLU A 245 18.36 13.51 -11.49
C GLU A 245 17.95 13.88 -10.05
N PRO A 246 16.65 13.89 -9.72
CA PRO A 246 16.19 14.12 -8.36
C PRO A 246 16.60 12.97 -7.45
N SER A 247 16.90 13.30 -6.19
CA SER A 247 17.04 12.28 -5.15
C SER A 247 15.67 11.73 -4.75
N ILE A 248 15.64 10.60 -4.06
CA ILE A 248 14.42 10.01 -3.49
C ILE A 248 14.50 10.14 -1.98
N VAL A 249 13.45 10.66 -1.36
CA VAL A 249 13.38 10.81 0.10
C VAL A 249 12.06 10.30 0.64
N LEU A 250 12.10 9.62 1.78
CA LEU A 250 10.91 9.37 2.58
C LEU A 250 10.81 10.44 3.66
N PHE A 251 9.75 11.23 3.59
CA PHE A 251 9.40 12.22 4.60
C PHE A 251 8.33 11.65 5.52
N ASP A 252 8.66 11.63 6.81
CA ASP A 252 7.76 11.28 7.90
C ASP A 252 7.27 12.57 8.54
N ALA A 253 6.01 12.88 8.29
CA ALA A 253 5.33 14.07 8.80
C ALA A 253 4.94 13.94 10.28
N VAL A 254 4.97 12.72 10.85
CA VAL A 254 4.60 12.47 12.25
C VAL A 254 5.87 12.22 13.04
N SER A 255 6.40 13.27 13.67
CA SER A 255 7.50 13.09 14.62
C SER A 255 6.96 12.49 15.93
N PRO A 256 7.50 11.37 16.43
CA PRO A 256 7.12 10.80 17.73
C PRO A 256 7.33 11.77 18.90
N ASP A 257 8.24 12.73 18.72
CA ASP A 257 8.62 13.73 19.72
C ASP A 257 7.83 15.05 19.59
N GLY A 258 6.81 15.08 18.73
CA GLY A 258 5.98 16.27 18.50
C GLY A 258 6.66 17.40 17.71
N GLY A 259 7.85 17.15 17.16
CA GLY A 259 8.58 18.11 16.33
C GLY A 259 8.16 18.14 14.86
N PRO A 260 8.76 19.02 14.04
CA PRO A 260 8.52 19.04 12.60
C PRO A 260 8.85 17.68 11.97
N GLY A 261 8.14 17.32 10.91
CA GLY A 261 8.41 16.10 10.15
C GLY A 261 9.88 15.99 9.71
N ARG A 262 10.37 14.77 9.46
CA ARG A 262 11.78 14.50 9.15
C ARG A 262 11.97 13.57 7.96
N ILE A 263 13.10 13.69 7.29
CA ILE A 263 13.52 12.72 6.28
C ILE A 263 14.10 11.50 6.99
N THR A 264 13.52 10.31 6.77
CA THR A 264 13.92 9.05 7.41
C THR A 264 14.65 8.10 6.47
N PHE A 265 14.59 8.34 5.17
CA PHE A 265 15.27 7.53 4.15
C PHE A 265 15.66 8.41 2.96
N ARG A 266 16.81 8.14 2.35
CA ARG A 266 17.28 8.84 1.14
C ARG A 266 18.01 7.91 0.17
N ARG A 267 17.76 8.09 -1.12
CA ARG A 267 18.57 7.52 -2.22
C ARG A 267 18.97 8.64 -3.18
N PRO A 268 20.15 8.54 -3.81
CA PRO A 268 20.65 9.61 -4.67
C PRO A 268 19.84 9.79 -5.96
N ASP A 269 19.13 8.76 -6.43
CA ASP A 269 18.32 8.80 -7.63
C ASP A 269 17.26 7.67 -7.63
N PHE A 270 16.29 7.78 -8.55
CA PHE A 270 15.21 6.80 -8.67
C PHE A 270 15.71 5.43 -9.16
N ALA A 271 16.74 5.37 -10.00
CA ALA A 271 17.22 4.10 -10.54
C ALA A 271 17.84 3.21 -9.45
N ARG A 272 18.62 3.79 -8.54
CA ARG A 272 19.20 3.12 -7.38
C ARG A 272 18.16 2.79 -6.32
N PHE A 273 17.17 3.67 -6.11
CA PHE A 273 16.01 3.36 -5.30
C PHE A 273 15.29 2.11 -5.84
N PHE A 274 14.92 2.12 -7.12
CA PHE A 274 14.20 1.04 -7.78
C PHE A 274 14.96 -0.29 -7.74
N ALA A 275 16.27 -0.29 -8.01
CA ALA A 275 17.10 -1.49 -7.93
C ALA A 275 17.28 -2.04 -6.49
N GLY A 276 17.16 -1.16 -5.50
CA GLY A 276 17.27 -1.49 -4.07
C GLY A 276 15.97 -2.00 -3.46
N LEU A 277 14.82 -1.84 -4.13
CA LEU A 277 13.54 -2.30 -3.62
C LEU A 277 13.48 -3.82 -3.51
N ARG A 278 12.82 -4.30 -2.47
CA ARG A 278 12.47 -5.69 -2.21
C ARG A 278 11.02 -5.78 -1.77
N ARG A 279 10.54 -7.02 -1.67
CA ARG A 279 9.21 -7.36 -1.16
C ARG A 279 9.34 -8.48 -0.15
N HIS A 280 8.28 -8.72 0.61
CA HIS A 280 8.23 -9.92 1.43
C HIS A 280 8.33 -11.18 0.57
N GLY A 281 9.11 -12.14 1.04
CA GLY A 281 9.14 -13.50 0.51
C GLY A 281 7.85 -14.24 0.81
N ILE A 282 7.70 -15.41 0.20
CA ILE A 282 6.51 -16.26 0.41
C ILE A 282 6.72 -17.08 1.68
N THR A 283 5.81 -16.95 2.64
CA THR A 283 5.71 -17.83 3.81
C THR A 283 4.50 -18.74 3.67
N VAL A 284 4.51 -19.89 4.35
CA VAL A 284 3.37 -20.81 4.39
C VAL A 284 2.92 -20.95 5.83
N GLU A 285 1.72 -20.48 6.14
CA GLU A 285 1.09 -20.58 7.46
C GLU A 285 -0.22 -21.36 7.34
N ASP A 286 -0.38 -22.42 8.13
CA ASP A 286 -1.58 -23.27 8.08
C ASP A 286 -1.99 -23.74 6.67
N GLY A 287 -0.99 -24.03 5.82
CA GLY A 287 -1.20 -24.45 4.43
C GLY A 287 -1.64 -23.32 3.50
N ILE A 288 -1.32 -22.08 3.84
CA ILE A 288 -1.61 -20.90 3.04
C ILE A 288 -0.33 -20.18 2.70
N ALA A 289 -0.10 -20.00 1.40
CA ALA A 289 0.95 -19.14 0.90
C ALA A 289 0.58 -17.67 1.14
N MET A 290 1.49 -16.93 1.77
CA MET A 290 1.34 -15.51 2.06
C MET A 290 2.57 -14.75 1.59
N ARG A 291 2.38 -13.50 1.20
CA ARG A 291 3.44 -12.53 0.96
C ARG A 291 3.24 -11.36 1.93
N GLY A 292 4.07 -11.31 2.97
CA GLY A 292 3.81 -10.42 4.11
C GLY A 292 2.45 -10.75 4.73
N SER A 293 1.57 -9.77 4.87
CA SER A 293 0.20 -9.96 5.36
C SER A 293 -0.81 -10.36 4.27
N ARG A 294 -0.39 -10.43 3.01
CA ARG A 294 -1.28 -10.70 1.88
C ARG A 294 -1.36 -12.21 1.60
N LEU A 295 -2.58 -12.71 1.45
CA LEU A 295 -2.85 -14.06 0.98
C LEU A 295 -2.56 -14.16 -0.53
N LEU A 296 -1.79 -15.17 -0.91
CA LEU A 296 -1.65 -15.56 -2.30
C LEU A 296 -2.76 -16.58 -2.62
N GLY A 297 -3.37 -16.46 -3.80
CA GLY A 297 -4.46 -17.35 -4.22
C GLY A 297 -4.05 -18.83 -4.23
N GLU A 298 -5.02 -19.73 -4.46
CA GLU A 298 -4.80 -21.20 -4.41
C GLU A 298 -3.74 -21.72 -5.42
N ASP A 299 -3.37 -20.91 -6.42
CA ASP A 299 -2.42 -21.24 -7.48
C ASP A 299 -0.99 -20.67 -7.28
N ALA A 300 -0.65 -20.20 -6.07
CA ALA A 300 0.65 -19.55 -5.78
C ALA A 300 1.75 -20.52 -5.33
#